data_AF-A0A923ID86-F1
#
_entry.id   AF-A0A923ID86-F1
#
_cell.length_a   1.000
_cell.length_b   1.000
_cell.length_c   1.000
_cell.angle_alpha   90.00
_cell.angle_beta   90.00
_cell.angle_gamma   90.00
#
_symmetry.space_group_name_H-M   'P 1'
#
loop_
_entity.id
_entity.type
_entity.pdbx_description
1 polymer ?
#
loop_
_entity_poly.entity_id
_entity_poly.type
_entity_poly.pdbx_seq_one_letter_code
_entity_poly.pdbx_strand_id
1 'polypeptide(L)'
;MERVLDVLREIRGGMEYFSRMHVMGVPVDWFFHLAFAAAIAWGASRLLPLRRVVLLAVALIAGKELIDVFAKTRVEYIRAPGVDLALDLTAGLVGLALGCWLARRFPPRRRGERGREATS
;
A
#
# COMPACT_ATOMS: atom_id res chain seq x y z
N MET A 1 22.29 9.90 13.64
CA MET A 1 21.96 8.54 13.16
C MET A 1 21.18 7.77 14.21
N GLU A 2 21.57 7.81 15.49
CA GLU A 2 20.84 7.19 16.61
C GLU A 2 19.38 7.66 16.74
N ARG A 3 19.12 8.97 16.70
CA ARG A 3 17.73 9.50 16.75
C ARG A 3 16.81 8.99 15.63
N VAL A 4 17.36 8.72 14.44
CA VAL A 4 16.57 8.19 13.32
C VAL A 4 16.22 6.73 13.59
N LEU A 5 17.16 5.97 14.14
CA LEU A 5 16.93 4.56 14.52
C LEU A 5 15.91 4.45 15.67
N ASP A 6 15.94 5.36 16.63
CA ASP A 6 14.98 5.35 17.75
C ASP A 6 13.55 5.69 17.28
N VAL A 7 13.40 6.69 16.42
CA VAL A 7 12.11 7.00 15.79
C VAL A 7 11.60 5.82 14.95
N LEU A 8 12.47 5.16 14.17
CA LEU A 8 12.10 3.97 13.41
C LEU A 8 11.71 2.78 14.30
N ARG A 9 12.36 2.62 15.46
CA ARG A 9 12.01 1.58 16.45
C ARG A 9 10.67 1.86 17.12
N GLU A 10 10.38 3.11 17.45
CA GLU A 10 9.11 3.52 18.05
C GLU A 10 7.95 3.33 17.06
N ILE A 11 8.16 3.72 15.80
CA ILE A 11 7.22 3.45 14.70
C ILE A 11 7.01 1.94 14.54
N ARG A 12 8.08 1.14 14.56
CA ARG A 12 7.98 -0.32 14.48
C ARG A 12 7.19 -0.90 15.67
N GLY A 13 7.44 -0.43 16.88
CA GLY A 13 6.71 -0.86 18.07
C GLY A 13 5.21 -0.55 17.98
N GLY A 14 4.87 0.65 17.50
CA GLY A 14 3.49 1.03 17.20
C GLY A 14 2.87 0.12 16.12
N MET A 15 3.57 -0.13 15.02
CA MET A 15 3.09 -1.00 13.95
C MET A 15 2.89 -2.46 14.41
N GLU A 16 3.80 -3.01 15.23
CA GLU A 16 3.63 -4.35 15.81
C GLU A 16 2.43 -4.42 16.77
N TYR A 17 2.10 -3.33 17.47
CA TYR A 17 0.91 -3.23 18.30
C TYR A 17 -0.36 -3.23 17.43
N PHE A 18 -0.40 -2.45 16.35
CA PHE A 18 -1.53 -2.42 15.41
C PHE A 18 -1.70 -3.74 14.64
N SER A 19 -0.61 -4.40 14.25
CA SER A 19 -0.64 -5.66 13.50
C SER A 19 -1.21 -6.82 14.33
N ARG A 20 -1.13 -6.76 15.67
CA ARG A 20 -1.74 -7.76 16.57
C ARG A 20 -3.22 -7.49 16.86
N MET A 21 -3.73 -6.28 16.57
CA MET A 21 -5.13 -5.95 16.83
C MET A 21 -6.04 -6.60 15.78
N HIS A 22 -7.04 -7.32 16.28
CA HIS A 22 -8.11 -7.91 15.50
C HIS A 22 -9.43 -7.24 15.90
N VAL A 23 -10.15 -6.69 14.93
CA VAL A 23 -11.49 -6.12 15.16
C VAL A 23 -12.50 -7.08 14.54
N MET A 24 -13.38 -7.64 15.38
CA MET A 24 -14.36 -8.66 14.97
C MET A 24 -13.75 -9.85 14.21
N GLY A 25 -12.52 -10.26 14.59
CA GLY A 25 -11.80 -11.36 13.94
C GLY A 25 -11.04 -10.99 12.65
N VAL A 26 -11.13 -9.73 12.20
CA VAL A 26 -10.37 -9.24 11.04
C VAL A 26 -9.11 -8.52 11.52
N PRO A 27 -7.91 -8.87 11.03
CA PRO A 27 -6.68 -8.17 11.38
C PRO A 27 -6.75 -6.73 10.85
N VAL A 28 -6.52 -5.75 11.72
CA VAL A 28 -6.60 -4.32 11.38
C VAL A 28 -5.56 -3.95 10.31
N ASP A 29 -4.45 -4.66 10.29
CA ASP A 29 -3.39 -4.53 9.28
C ASP A 29 -3.91 -4.70 7.84
N TRP A 30 -4.92 -5.55 7.66
CA TRP A 30 -5.56 -5.80 6.36
C TRP A 30 -6.22 -4.53 5.79
N PHE A 31 -6.87 -3.75 6.64
CA PHE A 31 -7.48 -2.47 6.25
C PHE A 31 -6.42 -1.45 5.84
N PHE A 32 -5.28 -1.41 6.55
CA PHE A 32 -4.19 -0.52 6.20
C PHE A 32 -3.56 -0.90 4.86
N HIS A 33 -3.31 -2.19 4.61
CA HIS A 33 -2.81 -2.67 3.33
C HIS A 33 -3.74 -2.28 2.17
N LEU A 34 -5.06 -2.44 2.35
CA LEU A 34 -6.06 -2.02 1.37
C LEU A 34 -6.03 -0.51 1.14
N ALA A 35 -6.05 0.29 2.22
CA ALA A 35 -6.08 1.75 2.14
C ALA A 35 -4.81 2.33 1.50
N PHE A 36 -3.63 1.83 1.89
CA PHE A 36 -2.36 2.24 1.31
C PHE A 36 -2.26 1.86 -0.16
N ALA A 37 -2.63 0.62 -0.52
CA ALA A 37 -2.64 0.19 -1.91
C ALA A 37 -3.59 1.06 -2.77
N ALA A 38 -4.77 1.39 -2.25
CA ALA A 38 -5.71 2.27 -2.92
C ALA A 38 -5.18 3.71 -3.08
N ALA A 39 -4.59 4.29 -2.03
CA ALA A 39 -4.04 5.63 -2.07
C ALA A 39 -2.86 5.75 -3.06
N ILE A 40 -1.93 4.80 -3.01
CA ILE A 40 -0.78 4.75 -3.92
C ILE A 40 -1.25 4.55 -5.35
N ALA A 41 -2.15 3.58 -5.61
CA ALA A 41 -2.65 3.32 -6.95
C ALA A 41 -3.45 4.52 -7.49
N TRP A 42 -4.25 5.19 -6.67
CA TRP A 42 -4.99 6.39 -7.06
C TRP A 42 -4.05 7.55 -7.43
N GLY A 43 -3.05 7.82 -6.60
CA GLY A 43 -2.04 8.85 -6.85
C GLY A 43 -1.20 8.55 -8.09
N ALA A 44 -0.68 7.32 -8.20
CA ALA A 44 0.13 6.87 -9.32
C ALA A 44 -0.65 6.88 -10.64
N SER A 45 -1.93 6.49 -10.64
CA SER A 45 -2.79 6.50 -11.84
C SER A 45 -3.05 7.89 -12.42
N ARG A 46 -2.74 8.96 -11.68
CA ARG A 46 -2.80 10.35 -12.21
C ARG A 46 -1.56 10.75 -13.00
N LEU A 47 -0.44 10.06 -12.78
CA LEU A 47 0.87 10.42 -13.34
C LEU A 47 1.40 9.36 -14.31
N LEU A 48 0.96 8.11 -14.16
CA LEU A 48 1.49 6.96 -14.86
C LEU A 48 0.37 6.21 -15.59
N PRO A 49 0.68 5.60 -16.76
CA PRO A 49 -0.24 4.67 -17.41
C PRO A 49 -0.47 3.44 -16.53
N LEU A 50 -1.67 2.85 -16.61
CA LEU A 50 -2.12 1.72 -15.77
C LEU A 50 -1.09 0.58 -15.68
N ARG A 51 -0.43 0.24 -16.79
CA ARG A 51 0.61 -0.80 -16.82
C ARG A 51 1.76 -0.52 -15.85
N ARG A 52 2.20 0.74 -15.75
CA ARG A 52 3.27 1.15 -14.83
C ARG A 52 2.80 1.18 -13.39
N VAL A 53 1.53 1.50 -13.13
CA VAL A 53 0.93 1.45 -11.79
C VAL A 53 0.88 0.00 -11.29
N VAL A 54 0.47 -0.94 -12.15
CA VAL A 54 0.48 -2.37 -11.84
C VAL A 54 1.92 -2.86 -11.58
N LEU A 55 2.88 -2.51 -12.44
CA LEU A 55 4.29 -2.87 -12.23
C LEU A 55 4.86 -2.29 -10.92
N LEU A 56 4.53 -1.04 -10.60
CA LEU A 56 4.94 -0.41 -9.34
C LEU A 56 4.39 -1.17 -8.14
N ALA A 57 3.12 -1.58 -8.18
CA ALA A 57 2.52 -2.34 -7.11
C ALA A 57 3.12 -3.74 -6.97
N VAL A 58 3.36 -4.44 -8.07
CA VAL A 58 4.06 -5.74 -8.07
C VAL A 58 5.45 -5.59 -7.46
N ALA A 59 6.18 -4.54 -7.84
CA ALA A 59 7.51 -4.25 -7.29
C ALA A 59 7.47 -3.93 -5.78
N LEU A 60 6.47 -3.18 -5.31
CA LEU A 60 6.30 -2.87 -3.89
C LEU A 60 5.94 -4.12 -3.07
N ILE A 61 5.04 -4.97 -3.57
CA ILE A 61 4.67 -6.23 -2.92
C ILE A 61 5.89 -7.16 -2.86
N ALA A 62 6.57 -7.38 -3.99
CA ALA A 62 7.77 -8.21 -4.03
C ALA A 62 8.89 -7.66 -3.13
N GLY A 63 9.04 -6.34 -3.08
CA GLY A 63 10.00 -5.67 -2.20
C GLY A 63 9.70 -5.86 -0.71
N LYS A 64 8.42 -5.77 -0.30
CA LYS A 64 7.99 -6.07 1.08
C LYS A 64 8.35 -7.50 1.44
N GLU A 65 7.98 -8.46 0.62
CA GLU A 65 8.24 -9.89 0.87
C GLU A 65 9.74 -10.19 0.91
N LEU A 66 10.53 -9.59 0.03
CA LEU A 66 11.99 -9.74 0.03
C LEU A 66 12.58 -9.21 1.35
N ILE A 67 12.18 -8.01 1.78
CA ILE A 67 12.62 -7.41 3.05
C ILE A 67 12.18 -8.29 4.22
N ASP A 68 10.97 -8.84 4.20
CA ASP A 68 10.46 -9.70 5.27
C ASP A 68 11.26 -11.00 5.40
N VAL A 69 11.65 -11.60 4.26
CA VAL A 69 12.56 -12.76 4.20
C VAL A 69 13.93 -12.43 4.77
N PHE A 70 14.50 -11.26 4.44
CA PHE A 70 15.82 -10.85 4.94
C PHE A 70 15.78 -10.35 6.40
N ALA A 71 14.69 -9.74 6.85
CA ALA A 71 14.54 -9.20 8.19
C ALA A 71 14.27 -10.30 9.23
N LYS A 72 13.60 -11.40 8.85
CA LYS A 72 13.40 -12.59 9.69
C LYS A 72 14.66 -13.48 9.65
N THR A 73 15.74 -13.00 10.26
CA THR A 73 17.03 -13.72 10.40
C THR A 73 16.99 -14.93 11.35
N ARG A 74 15.83 -15.27 11.95
CA ARG A 74 15.67 -16.47 12.77
C ARG A 74 14.63 -17.41 12.16
N VAL A 75 15.06 -18.63 11.84
CA VAL A 75 14.26 -19.74 11.28
C VAL A 75 13.03 -20.06 12.14
N GLU A 76 13.07 -19.74 13.43
CA GLU A 76 11.96 -19.91 14.39
C GLU A 76 10.73 -19.00 14.12
N TYR A 77 10.89 -17.93 13.33
CA TYR A 77 9.81 -17.01 12.94
C TYR A 77 9.23 -17.28 11.55
N ILE A 78 9.63 -18.39 10.91
CA ILE A 78 8.97 -18.89 9.70
C ILE A 78 7.62 -19.47 10.11
N ARG A 79 6.66 -18.58 10.44
CA ARG A 79 5.23 -18.96 10.47
C ARG A 79 4.86 -19.44 9.08
N ALA A 80 4.15 -20.56 8.99
CA ALA A 80 3.65 -21.08 7.73
C ALA A 80 2.93 -19.94 6.97
N PRO A 81 3.28 -19.67 5.69
CA PRO A 81 2.76 -18.55 4.91
C PRO A 81 1.30 -18.75 4.46
N GLY A 82 0.45 -19.29 5.33
CA GLY A 82 -0.75 -20.02 4.93
C GLY A 82 -2.02 -19.19 4.75
N VAL A 83 -2.18 -18.08 5.48
CA VAL A 83 -3.45 -17.31 5.44
C VAL A 83 -3.20 -15.80 5.51
N ASP A 84 -2.32 -15.34 6.41
CA ASP A 84 -2.03 -13.90 6.58
C ASP A 84 -1.44 -13.29 5.29
N LEU A 85 -0.52 -14.01 4.63
CA LEU A 85 0.03 -13.59 3.34
C LEU A 85 -1.05 -13.52 2.26
N ALA A 86 -1.96 -14.50 2.22
CA ALA A 86 -3.04 -14.53 1.24
C ALA A 86 -4.03 -13.37 1.47
N LEU A 87 -4.32 -13.04 2.74
CA LEU A 87 -5.16 -11.91 3.11
C LEU A 87 -4.49 -10.59 2.73
N ASP A 88 -3.22 -10.38 3.05
CA ASP A 88 -2.46 -9.19 2.69
C ASP A 88 -2.41 -8.99 1.16
N LEU A 89 -2.11 -10.05 0.41
CA LEU A 89 -2.12 -10.01 -1.06
C LEU A 89 -3.50 -9.66 -1.60
N THR A 90 -4.55 -10.25 -1.03
CA THR A 90 -5.94 -9.97 -1.43
C THR A 90 -6.32 -8.52 -1.12
N ALA A 91 -5.99 -8.00 0.08
CA ALA A 91 -6.20 -6.59 0.43
C ALA A 91 -5.44 -5.66 -0.52
N GLY A 92 -4.19 -5.98 -0.83
CA GLY A 92 -3.36 -5.20 -1.74
C GLY A 92 -3.94 -5.15 -3.16
N LEU A 93 -4.38 -6.29 -3.71
CA LEU A 93 -4.99 -6.36 -5.03
C LEU A 93 -6.34 -5.63 -5.09
N VAL A 94 -7.19 -5.82 -4.06
CA VAL A 94 -8.48 -5.12 -3.95
C VAL A 94 -8.26 -3.60 -3.83
N GLY A 95 -7.32 -3.17 -2.99
CA GLY A 95 -6.94 -1.77 -2.85
C GLY A 95 -6.43 -1.18 -4.16
N LEU A 96 -5.57 -1.90 -4.89
CA LEU A 96 -5.09 -1.46 -6.20
C LEU A 96 -6.22 -1.29 -7.22
N ALA A 97 -7.13 -2.27 -7.29
CA ALA A 97 -8.29 -2.19 -8.16
C ALA A 97 -9.17 -0.99 -7.81
N LEU A 98 -9.41 -0.76 -6.51
CA LEU A 98 -10.18 0.38 -6.00
C LEU A 98 -9.51 1.71 -6.34
N GLY A 99 -8.20 1.85 -6.13
CA GLY A 99 -7.45 3.06 -6.45
C GLY A 99 -7.45 3.38 -7.96
N CYS A 100 -7.32 2.35 -8.79
CA CYS A 100 -7.44 2.49 -10.24
C CYS A 100 -8.87 2.89 -10.66
N TRP A 101 -9.90 2.30 -10.04
CA TRP A 101 -11.29 2.65 -10.28
C TRP A 101 -11.59 4.10 -9.89
N LEU A 102 -11.13 4.54 -8.71
CA LEU A 102 -11.25 5.94 -8.25
C LEU A 102 -10.56 6.91 -9.21
N ALA A 103 -9.37 6.55 -9.73
CA ALA A 103 -8.66 7.38 -10.69
C ALA A 103 -9.42 7.54 -12.01
N ARG A 104 -10.12 6.49 -12.47
CA ARG A 104 -10.99 6.55 -13.64
C ARG A 104 -12.28 7.34 -13.37
N ARG A 105 -12.86 7.21 -12.17
CA ARG A 105 -14.11 7.90 -11.79
C ARG A 105 -13.90 9.40 -11.57
N PHE A 106 -12.73 9.77 -11.09
CA PHE A 106 -12.30 11.16 -10.81
C PHE A 106 -11.03 11.49 -11.61
N PRO A 107 -11.14 11.60 -12.94
CA PRO A 107 -10.00 11.94 -13.77
C PRO A 107 -9.48 13.34 -13.38
N PRO A 108 -8.15 13.55 -13.40
CA PRO A 108 -7.61 14.86 -13.11
C PRO A 108 -8.16 15.88 -14.11
N ARG A 109 -8.76 16.98 -13.60
CA ARG A 109 -9.17 18.13 -14.43
C ARG A 109 -7.96 18.55 -15.25
N ARG A 110 -8.05 18.47 -16.58
CA ARG A 110 -7.00 18.93 -17.48
C ARG A 110 -6.73 20.39 -17.15
N ARG A 111 -5.48 20.70 -16.80
CA ARG A 111 -5.02 22.07 -16.48
C ARG A 111 -5.21 23.08 -17.62
N GLY A 112 -5.72 22.66 -18.79
CA GLY A 112 -5.94 23.50 -19.97
C GLY A 112 -7.36 24.06 -20.16
N GLU A 113 -8.37 23.68 -19.37
CA GLU A 113 -9.74 24.17 -19.59
C GLU A 113 -10.03 25.51 -18.90
N ARG A 114 -9.27 25.91 -17.88
CA ARG A 114 -9.42 27.25 -17.27
C ARG A 114 -8.91 28.40 -18.13
N GLY A 115 -8.21 28.11 -19.23
CA GLY A 115 -7.71 29.13 -20.16
C GLY A 115 -8.68 29.48 -21.28
N ARG A 116 -9.79 28.73 -21.46
CA ARG A 116 -10.77 28.97 -22.53
C ARG A 116 -12.07 29.64 -22.07
N GLU A 117 -12.37 29.63 -20.78
CA GLU A 117 -13.55 30.32 -20.22
C GLU A 117 -13.29 31.80 -19.88
N ALA A 118 -12.04 32.27 -19.96
CA ALA A 118 -11.70 33.67 -19.68
C ALA A 118 -11.64 34.57 -20.94
N THR A 119 -11.99 34.04 -22.11
CA THR A 119 -11.88 34.75 -23.41
C THR A 119 -13.11 34.62 -24.32
N SER A 120 -14.26 34.17 -23.79
CA SER A 120 -15.55 34.25 -24.49
C SER A 120 -16.42 35.37 -23.93
#